data_AF-A0A9D3YX04-F1
#
_entry.id   AF-A0A9D3YX04-F1
#
_cell.length_a   1.000
_cell.length_b   1.000
_cell.length_c   1.000
_cell.angle_alpha   90.00
_cell.angle_beta   90.00
_cell.angle_gamma   90.00
#
_symmetry.space_group_name_H-M   'P 1'
#
loop_
_entity.id
_entity.type
_entity.pdbx_description
1 polymer ?
#
loop_
_entity_poly.entity_id
_entity_poly.type
_entity_poly.pdbx_seq_one_letter_code
_entity_poly.pdbx_strand_id
1 'polypeptide(L)'
;MLTRFPPCSTNTLVTACSDNTYGDRCSLPCSCKTDNTLTPTQSCDHGSCFCTAFWKGNTCKEDIDECKADVCAVSNAFCHNILLGYKCFCKKGFVLDETRGLCKDVAKRKL
;
A
#
# COMPACT_ATOMS: atom_id res chain seq x y z
N MET A 1 29.89 37.64 -1.95
CA MET A 1 28.64 37.10 -2.53
C MET A 1 27.75 36.67 -1.38
N LEU A 2 26.75 37.47 -1.01
CA LEU A 2 25.79 37.13 0.04
C LEU A 2 24.53 36.60 -0.67
N THR A 3 24.37 35.28 -0.75
CA THR A 3 23.08 34.68 -1.14
C THR A 3 22.12 34.84 0.02
N ARG A 4 21.41 35.97 0.05
CA ARG A 4 20.30 36.20 0.97
C ARG A 4 19.21 35.18 0.62
N PHE A 5 19.13 34.10 1.39
CA PHE A 5 17.90 33.33 1.50
C PHE A 5 16.82 34.28 2.06
N PRO A 6 15.64 34.41 1.42
CA PRO A 6 14.57 35.21 1.99
C PRO A 6 14.18 34.64 3.36
N PRO A 7 13.90 35.49 4.37
CA PRO A 7 13.45 35.00 5.67
C PRO A 7 12.12 34.27 5.49
N CYS A 8 11.95 33.13 6.16
CA CYS A 8 10.63 32.51 6.29
C CYS A 8 9.66 33.56 6.86
N SER A 9 8.76 34.07 6.01
CA SER A 9 7.70 34.96 6.45
C SER A 9 6.71 34.16 7.28
N THR A 10 6.73 34.36 8.59
CA THR A 10 5.96 33.61 9.59
C THR A 10 4.52 34.11 9.73
N ASN A 11 3.81 34.42 8.64
CA ASN A 11 2.37 34.74 8.74
C ASN A 11 1.58 34.68 7.42
N THR A 12 1.72 33.62 6.63
CA THR A 12 0.74 33.28 5.60
C THR A 12 -0.21 32.24 6.17
N LEU A 13 -1.49 32.59 6.33
CA LEU A 13 -2.54 31.60 6.49
C LEU A 13 -2.63 30.81 5.17
N VAL A 14 -1.78 29.81 5.02
CA VAL A 14 -1.87 28.86 3.91
C VAL A 14 -3.06 27.97 4.21
N THR A 15 -4.22 28.31 3.66
CA THR A 15 -5.38 27.44 3.73
C THR A 15 -5.07 26.18 2.92
N ALA A 16 -5.08 25.01 3.58
CA ALA A 16 -4.97 23.74 2.88
C ALA A 16 -6.14 23.60 1.89
N CYS A 17 -5.86 23.02 0.72
CA CYS A 17 -6.91 22.73 -0.24
C CYS A 17 -7.89 21.68 0.30
N SER A 18 -9.10 21.72 -0.22
CA SER A 18 -10.18 20.78 0.07
C SER A 18 -10.75 20.25 -1.25
N ASP A 19 -11.75 19.39 -1.20
CA ASP A 19 -12.40 18.82 -2.38
C ASP A 19 -11.43 18.10 -3.33
N ASN A 20 -10.42 17.44 -2.74
CA ASN A 20 -9.46 16.62 -3.46
C ASN A 20 -8.65 17.39 -4.53
N THR A 21 -8.24 18.61 -4.21
CA THR A 21 -7.46 19.49 -5.08
C THR A 21 -6.10 19.86 -4.45
N TYR A 22 -5.21 20.42 -5.25
CA TYR A 22 -3.88 20.91 -4.84
C TYR A 22 -3.40 22.04 -5.77
N GLY A 23 -2.20 22.57 -5.49
CA GLY A 23 -1.55 23.58 -6.31
C GLY A 23 -2.02 25.01 -6.00
N ASP A 24 -1.60 25.97 -6.82
CA ASP A 24 -1.95 27.37 -6.60
C ASP A 24 -3.47 27.56 -6.69
N ARG A 25 -4.03 28.20 -5.65
CA ARG A 25 -5.47 28.41 -5.48
C ARG A 25 -6.32 27.14 -5.66
N CYS A 26 -5.78 25.96 -5.35
CA CYS A 26 -6.51 24.70 -5.44
C CYS A 26 -7.04 24.40 -6.85
N SER A 27 -6.31 24.83 -7.88
CA SER A 27 -6.72 24.74 -9.28
C SER A 27 -6.50 23.37 -9.92
N LEU A 28 -5.72 22.49 -9.29
CA LEU A 28 -5.36 21.19 -9.85
C LEU A 28 -6.08 20.06 -9.10
N PRO A 29 -6.80 19.17 -9.78
CA PRO A 29 -7.43 18.03 -9.14
C PRO A 29 -6.42 16.90 -8.86
N CYS A 30 -6.58 16.21 -7.72
CA CYS A 30 -5.86 14.97 -7.46
C CYS A 30 -6.34 13.87 -8.43
N SER A 31 -5.41 13.18 -9.08
CA SER A 31 -5.70 12.11 -10.07
C SER A 31 -5.64 10.69 -9.48
N CYS A 32 -5.69 10.56 -8.16
CA CYS A 32 -5.57 9.30 -7.42
C CYS A 32 -6.87 8.48 -7.46
N LYS A 33 -6.75 7.16 -7.35
CA LYS A 33 -7.92 6.29 -7.08
C LYS A 33 -8.29 6.40 -5.59
N THR A 34 -9.37 7.10 -5.28
CA THR A 34 -9.80 7.44 -3.91
C THR A 34 -10.02 6.21 -3.02
N ASP A 35 -10.57 5.12 -3.57
CA ASP A 35 -10.79 3.86 -2.83
C ASP A 35 -9.49 3.21 -2.34
N ASN A 36 -8.38 3.58 -2.95
CA ASN A 36 -7.06 3.01 -2.68
C ASN A 36 -6.16 4.02 -1.93
N THR A 37 -6.75 5.10 -1.38
CA THR A 37 -6.03 6.14 -0.64
C THR A 37 -6.42 6.19 0.82
N LEU A 38 -5.53 6.69 1.68
CA LEU A 38 -5.77 6.80 3.12
C LEU A 38 -6.91 7.77 3.45
N THR A 39 -7.08 8.81 2.62
CA THR A 39 -7.99 9.93 2.84
C THR A 39 -8.81 10.18 1.56
N PRO A 40 -10.03 9.61 1.44
CA PRO A 40 -10.85 9.73 0.24
C PRO A 40 -11.25 11.16 -0.14
N THR A 41 -11.29 12.07 0.84
CA THR A 41 -11.65 13.50 0.68
C THR A 41 -10.47 14.39 0.29
N GLN A 42 -9.23 13.94 0.51
CA GLN A 42 -8.00 14.63 0.12
C GLN A 42 -6.94 13.56 -0.18
N SER A 43 -6.97 13.01 -1.39
CA SER A 43 -6.20 11.82 -1.77
C SER A 43 -4.73 12.09 -2.10
N CYS A 44 -4.34 13.36 -2.24
CA CYS A 44 -2.98 13.76 -2.58
C CYS A 44 -2.51 15.03 -1.86
N ASP A 45 -1.18 15.19 -1.78
CA ASP A 45 -0.51 16.44 -1.46
C ASP A 45 0.48 16.81 -2.58
N HIS A 46 0.40 18.04 -3.07
CA HIS A 46 1.17 18.50 -4.24
C HIS A 46 1.10 17.55 -5.46
N GLY A 47 -0.02 16.83 -5.63
CA GLY A 47 -0.21 15.84 -6.70
C GLY A 47 0.34 14.45 -6.39
N SER A 48 1.02 14.25 -5.26
CA SER A 48 1.49 12.95 -4.79
C SER A 48 0.42 12.25 -3.98
N CYS A 49 0.01 11.04 -4.41
CA CYS A 49 -1.06 10.30 -3.77
C CYS A 49 -0.65 9.63 -2.46
N PHE A 50 -1.58 9.57 -1.51
CA PHE A 50 -1.43 8.83 -0.25
C PHE A 50 -2.07 7.43 -0.35
N CYS A 51 -1.35 6.47 -0.93
CA CYS A 51 -1.89 5.11 -1.12
C CYS A 51 -2.03 4.34 0.21
N THR A 52 -3.02 3.44 0.28
CA THR A 52 -3.09 2.46 1.38
C THR A 52 -2.01 1.38 1.20
N ALA A 53 -1.78 0.57 2.24
CA ALA A 53 -0.67 -0.38 2.30
C ALA A 53 -0.64 -1.46 1.19
N PHE A 54 -1.73 -1.64 0.46
CA PHE A 54 -1.89 -2.65 -0.60
C PHE A 54 -1.77 -2.07 -2.02
N TRP A 55 -1.57 -0.76 -2.15
CA TRP A 55 -1.53 -0.09 -3.46
C TRP A 55 -0.29 0.78 -3.62
N LYS A 56 0.19 0.87 -4.84
CA LYS A 56 1.36 1.65 -5.24
C LYS A 56 1.13 2.37 -6.58
N GLY A 57 2.19 3.03 -7.04
CA GLY A 57 2.21 3.82 -8.25
C GLY A 57 1.68 5.23 -8.02
N ASN A 58 1.92 6.10 -9.00
CA ASN A 58 1.64 7.54 -8.88
C ASN A 58 0.14 7.86 -8.68
N THR A 59 -0.76 6.91 -8.93
CA THR A 59 -2.21 7.10 -8.78
C THR A 59 -2.89 6.06 -7.88
N CYS A 60 -2.13 5.24 -7.15
CA CYS A 60 -2.64 4.14 -6.31
C CYS A 60 -3.52 3.13 -7.09
N LYS A 61 -3.18 2.85 -8.35
CA LYS A 61 -3.93 1.91 -9.22
C LYS A 61 -3.24 0.56 -9.37
N GLU A 62 -2.00 0.46 -8.92
CA GLU A 62 -1.21 -0.75 -9.01
C GLU A 62 -1.29 -1.47 -7.67
N ASP A 63 -1.67 -2.74 -7.70
CA ASP A 63 -1.64 -3.62 -6.53
C ASP A 63 -0.18 -3.90 -6.13
N ILE A 64 0.08 -3.92 -4.82
CA ILE A 64 1.36 -4.36 -4.29
C ILE A 64 1.37 -5.88 -4.30
N ASP A 65 2.48 -6.46 -4.77
CA ASP A 65 2.67 -7.91 -4.73
C ASP A 65 3.40 -8.27 -3.43
N GLU A 66 2.65 -8.52 -2.36
CA GLU A 66 3.25 -8.82 -1.04
C GLU A 66 4.00 -10.15 -1.04
N CYS A 67 3.74 -11.04 -2.00
CA CYS A 67 4.47 -12.30 -2.14
C CYS A 67 5.96 -12.10 -2.42
N LYS A 68 6.37 -10.92 -2.89
CA LYS A 68 7.79 -10.58 -3.09
C LYS A 68 8.56 -10.34 -1.79
N ALA A 69 7.88 -10.17 -0.66
CA ALA A 69 8.49 -9.93 0.65
C ALA A 69 8.64 -11.20 1.50
N ASP A 70 8.58 -12.40 0.90
CA ASP A 70 8.69 -13.71 1.57
C ASP A 70 7.73 -13.89 2.77
N VAL A 71 6.51 -13.38 2.60
CA VAL A 71 5.47 -13.35 3.65
C VAL A 71 4.89 -14.73 4.00
N CYS A 72 5.11 -15.73 3.15
CA CYS A 72 4.70 -17.12 3.40
C CYS A 72 5.91 -17.98 3.82
N ALA A 73 6.55 -17.62 4.93
CA ALA A 73 7.74 -18.30 5.47
C ALA A 73 7.50 -19.75 5.95
N VAL A 74 6.27 -20.27 5.81
CA VAL A 74 5.91 -21.64 6.16
C VAL A 74 6.48 -22.62 5.12
N SER A 75 7.21 -23.63 5.59
CA SER A 75 7.73 -24.71 4.72
C SER A 75 6.59 -25.38 3.94
N ASN A 76 6.80 -25.64 2.65
CA ASN A 76 5.81 -26.26 1.76
C ASN A 76 4.53 -25.43 1.56
N ALA A 77 4.59 -24.12 1.79
CA ALA A 77 3.59 -23.17 1.30
C ALA A 77 4.02 -22.53 -0.02
N PHE A 78 3.05 -21.94 -0.72
CA PHE A 78 3.27 -20.98 -1.81
C PHE A 78 2.38 -19.76 -1.56
N CYS A 79 2.88 -18.59 -1.96
CA CYS A 79 2.15 -17.35 -1.86
C CYS A 79 1.35 -17.10 -3.14
N HIS A 80 0.14 -16.56 -2.98
CA HIS A 80 -0.68 -16.07 -4.07
C HIS A 80 -1.07 -14.62 -3.79
N ASN A 81 -0.67 -13.73 -4.69
CA ASN A 81 -1.03 -12.32 -4.63
C ASN A 81 -2.52 -12.15 -4.95
N ILE A 82 -3.23 -11.36 -4.15
CA ILE A 82 -4.66 -11.08 -4.34
C ILE A 82 -4.91 -9.57 -4.16
N LEU A 83 -6.04 -9.07 -4.65
CA LEU A 83 -6.40 -7.68 -4.35
C LEU A 83 -6.53 -7.49 -2.84
N LEU A 84 -5.92 -6.42 -2.33
CA LEU A 84 -5.89 -6.07 -0.90
C LEU A 84 -5.10 -7.08 -0.04
N GLY A 85 -4.09 -7.75 -0.60
CA GLY A 85 -3.09 -8.50 0.17
C GLY A 85 -2.66 -9.83 -0.47
N TYR A 86 -2.41 -10.84 0.36
CA TYR A 86 -1.92 -12.13 -0.11
C TYR A 86 -2.58 -13.29 0.63
N LYS A 87 -2.52 -14.48 0.03
CA LYS A 87 -2.87 -15.74 0.68
C LYS A 87 -1.76 -16.76 0.55
N CYS A 88 -1.47 -17.45 1.65
CA CYS A 88 -0.57 -18.60 1.66
C CYS A 88 -1.38 -19.88 1.50
N PHE A 89 -0.94 -20.75 0.60
CA PHE A 89 -1.55 -22.05 0.35
C PHE A 89 -0.51 -23.15 0.53
N CYS A 90 -0.93 -24.29 1.08
CA CYS A 90 -0.07 -25.46 1.13
C CYS A 90 0.10 -26.07 -0.27
N LYS A 91 1.33 -26.46 -0.61
CA LYS A 91 1.63 -27.17 -1.84
C LYS A 91 0.84 -28.49 -1.89
N LYS A 92 0.59 -28.99 -3.09
CA LYS A 92 -0.10 -30.27 -3.31
C LYS A 92 0.54 -31.38 -2.46
N GLY A 93 -0.29 -32.12 -1.73
CA GLY A 93 0.18 -33.15 -0.80
C GLY A 93 0.41 -32.65 0.64
N PHE A 94 0.11 -31.38 0.94
CA PHE A 94 0.19 -30.82 2.28
C PHE A 94 -1.14 -30.15 2.70
N VAL A 95 -1.44 -30.18 4.00
CA VAL A 95 -2.60 -29.50 4.61
C VAL A 95 -2.13 -28.58 5.73
N LEU A 96 -2.83 -27.45 5.93
CA LEU A 96 -2.54 -26.54 7.01
C LEU A 96 -2.85 -27.21 8.35
N ASP A 97 -1.86 -27.22 9.23
CA ASP A 97 -2.05 -27.57 10.64
C ASP A 97 -2.33 -26.32 11.45
N GLU A 98 -3.61 -26.06 11.73
CA GLU A 98 -4.09 -24.92 12.52
C GLU A 98 -3.43 -24.81 13.90
N THR A 99 -2.93 -25.92 14.46
CA THR A 99 -2.25 -25.89 15.79
C THR A 99 -0.82 -25.39 15.73
N ARG A 100 -0.17 -25.47 14.56
CA ARG A 100 1.24 -25.12 14.37
C ARG A 100 1.47 -24.05 13.31
N GLY A 101 0.44 -23.71 12.53
CA GLY A 101 0.54 -22.80 11.38
C GLY A 101 1.42 -23.35 10.25
N LEU A 102 1.57 -24.68 10.16
CA LEU A 102 2.52 -25.33 9.23
C LEU A 102 1.81 -26.23 8.22
N CYS A 103 2.32 -26.29 6.99
CA CYS A 103 1.86 -27.24 6.00
C CYS A 103 2.41 -28.64 6.31
N LYS A 104 1.54 -29.55 6.74
CA LYS A 104 1.86 -30.95 7.04
C LYS A 104 1.52 -31.86 5.87
N ASP A 105 2.46 -32.74 5.55
CA ASP A 105 2.33 -33.75 4.50
C ASP A 105 1.16 -34.71 4.81
N VAL A 106 0.24 -34.87 3.85
CA VAL A 106 -0.91 -35.77 3.98
C VAL A 106 -0.56 -37.24 3.75
N ALA A 107 0.50 -37.54 2.99
CA ALA A 107 0.99 -38.90 2.76
C ALA A 107 1.69 -39.48 4.00
N LYS A 108 2.19 -38.62 4.91
CA LYS A 108 2.72 -39.05 6.22
C LYS A 108 1.64 -39.37 7.28
N ARG A 109 0.35 -39.26 6.98
CA ARG A 109 -0.74 -39.73 7.86
C ARG A 109 -1.00 -41.24 7.80
N LYS A 110 -0.18 -42.00 7.07
CA LYS A 110 -0.15 -43.47 7.10
C LYS A 110 1.19 -43.96 7.60
N LEU A 111 1.34 -44.08 8.91
CA LEU A 111 2.19 -45.04 9.62
C LEU A 111 1.63 -45.19 11.03
#